data_AF-A0AAE6UMV5-F1
#
_entry.id   AF-A0AAE6UMV5-F1
#
_cell.length_a   1.000
_cell.length_b   1.000
_cell.length_c   1.000
_cell.angle_alpha   90.00
_cell.angle_beta   90.00
_cell.angle_gamma   90.00
#
_symmetry.space_group_name_H-M   'P 1'
#
loop_
_entity.id
_entity.type
_entity.pdbx_description
1 polymer ?
#
loop_
_entity_poly.entity_id
_entity_poly.type
_entity_poly.pdbx_seq_one_letter_code
_entity_poly.pdbx_strand_id
1 'polypeptide(L)'
;MTCSSPTPFLNVTPLGVRQKTTSLTTTSTPGIFANALQKAIHDKETPHCGKTIFRGGELRHKLMAQAENNPNEASFLAKQYAYNSLNGEGVDLSDYPVIRYCATGEIVTPESSAYFQKTERWMQRERTALYEEEYLKGTPAAKILEKILNFNDSLPEAFRDMANW
;
A
#
# COMPACT_ATOMS: atom_id res chain seq x y z
N MET A 1 -69.87 4.04 11.39
CA MET A 1 -69.46 5.20 10.57
C MET A 1 -68.52 6.07 11.40
N THR A 2 -67.35 6.37 10.81
CA THR A 2 -66.44 7.51 11.02
C THR A 2 -65.74 7.73 12.38
N CYS A 3 -64.50 7.22 12.42
CA CYS A 3 -63.21 7.83 12.76
C CYS A 3 -63.06 9.15 13.55
N SER A 4 -62.01 9.11 14.38
CA SER A 4 -61.39 10.06 15.30
C SER A 4 -60.92 11.41 14.73
N SER A 5 -60.78 12.41 15.61
CA SER A 5 -59.78 13.48 15.47
C SER A 5 -59.20 13.88 16.84
N PRO A 6 -57.86 13.97 16.99
CA PRO A 6 -57.22 14.49 18.19
C PRO A 6 -57.01 16.02 18.10
N THR A 7 -57.13 16.68 19.25
CA THR A 7 -56.96 18.12 19.46
C THR A 7 -55.52 18.60 19.22
N PRO A 8 -55.31 19.85 18.75
CA PRO A 8 -53.98 20.40 18.54
C PRO A 8 -53.38 20.92 19.85
N PHE A 9 -52.18 20.44 20.19
CA PHE A 9 -51.33 21.08 21.19
C PHE A 9 -50.58 22.26 20.56
N LEU A 10 -50.84 23.46 21.09
CA LEU A 10 -50.01 24.66 20.88
C LEU A 10 -48.73 24.51 21.71
N ASN A 11 -47.57 24.58 21.06
CA ASN A 11 -46.30 24.72 21.76
C ASN A 11 -45.71 26.09 21.44
N VAL A 12 -45.52 26.89 22.49
CA VAL A 12 -44.94 28.24 22.43
C VAL A 12 -43.59 28.18 23.13
N THR A 13 -42.51 28.62 22.47
CA THR A 13 -41.24 28.91 23.14
C THR A 13 -40.68 30.25 22.68
N PRO A 14 -40.02 31.03 23.57
CA PRO A 14 -39.75 32.44 23.37
C PRO A 14 -38.31 32.65 22.91
N LEU A 15 -38.06 32.67 21.60
CA LEU A 15 -36.81 33.17 21.02
C LEU A 15 -37.19 33.81 19.67
N GLY A 16 -36.72 35.05 19.46
CA GLY A 16 -37.18 35.96 18.43
C GLY A 16 -37.17 35.45 16.99
N VAL A 17 -37.70 36.28 16.08
CA VAL A 17 -37.92 35.97 14.66
C VAL A 17 -36.69 35.34 14.01
N ARG A 18 -36.71 34.01 13.87
CA ARG A 18 -35.75 33.30 13.04
C ARG A 18 -36.27 33.40 11.61
N GLN A 19 -35.65 34.24 10.79
CA GLN A 19 -35.84 34.18 9.35
C GLN A 19 -35.38 32.81 8.89
N LYS A 20 -36.34 31.92 8.62
CA LYS A 20 -36.09 30.68 7.90
C LYS A 20 -35.85 31.09 6.46
N THR A 21 -34.61 31.44 6.13
CA THR A 21 -34.15 31.34 4.75
C THR A 21 -34.13 29.85 4.45
N THR A 22 -35.27 29.33 4.00
CA THR A 22 -35.31 28.08 3.26
C THR A 22 -34.41 28.34 2.07
N SER A 23 -33.16 27.88 2.13
CA SER A 23 -32.37 27.64 0.94
C SER A 23 -33.29 26.85 0.02
N LEU A 24 -33.63 27.43 -1.13
CA LEU A 24 -34.40 26.75 -2.17
C LEU A 24 -33.86 25.33 -2.26
N THR A 25 -34.78 24.37 -2.16
CA THR A 25 -34.51 22.98 -2.48
C THR A 25 -33.77 22.96 -3.81
N THR A 26 -32.45 22.82 -3.76
CA THR A 26 -31.68 22.39 -4.90
C THR A 26 -32.20 20.98 -5.12
N THR A 27 -33.15 20.83 -6.05
CA THR A 27 -33.59 19.55 -6.55
C THR A 27 -32.33 18.77 -6.83
N SER A 28 -32.02 17.80 -5.96
CA SER A 28 -30.94 16.87 -6.21
C SER A 28 -31.41 16.04 -7.39
N THR A 29 -31.10 16.49 -8.60
CA THR A 29 -31.30 15.68 -9.80
C THR A 29 -30.61 14.34 -9.51
N PRO A 30 -31.25 13.19 -9.71
CA PRO A 30 -30.66 11.88 -9.43
C PRO A 30 -29.25 11.72 -10.03
N GLY A 31 -28.99 12.39 -11.16
CA GLY A 31 -27.67 12.47 -11.79
C GLY A 31 -26.58 13.16 -10.93
N ILE A 32 -26.90 14.16 -10.11
CA ILE A 32 -25.90 14.84 -9.26
C ILE A 32 -25.46 13.92 -8.11
N PHE A 33 -26.40 13.23 -7.47
CA PHE A 33 -26.08 12.25 -6.43
C PHE A 33 -25.36 11.02 -7.02
N ALA A 34 -25.82 10.52 -8.16
CA ALA A 34 -25.16 9.42 -8.86
C ALA A 34 -23.73 9.79 -9.28
N ASN A 35 -23.51 11.00 -9.80
CA ASN A 35 -22.18 11.49 -10.16
C ASN A 35 -21.31 11.72 -8.92
N ALA A 36 -21.86 12.23 -7.82
CA ALA A 36 -21.13 12.38 -6.56
C ALA A 36 -20.76 11.01 -5.96
N LEU A 37 -21.64 10.02 -6.07
CA LEU A 37 -21.39 8.65 -5.62
C LEU A 37 -20.37 7.95 -6.51
N GLN A 38 -20.48 8.06 -7.84
CA GLN A 38 -19.48 7.53 -8.78
C GLN A 38 -18.13 8.21 -8.59
N LYS A 39 -18.10 9.52 -8.38
CA LYS A 39 -16.88 10.25 -8.04
C LYS A 39 -16.31 9.80 -6.70
N ALA A 40 -17.12 9.59 -5.67
CA ALA A 40 -16.65 9.07 -4.39
C ALA A 40 -16.18 7.61 -4.46
N ILE A 41 -16.77 6.79 -5.33
CA ILE A 41 -16.33 5.43 -5.62
C ILE A 41 -14.98 5.48 -6.35
N HIS A 42 -14.84 6.30 -7.40
CA HIS A 42 -13.56 6.49 -8.10
C HIS A 42 -12.47 7.14 -7.23
N ASP A 43 -12.82 8.10 -6.38
CA ASP A 43 -11.89 8.73 -5.42
C ASP A 43 -11.52 7.73 -4.30
N LYS A 44 -12.32 6.68 -4.04
CA LYS A 44 -11.94 5.53 -3.20
C LYS A 44 -11.08 4.50 -3.94
N GLU A 45 -11.12 4.48 -5.27
CA GLU A 45 -10.24 3.69 -6.12
C GLU A 45 -8.92 4.41 -6.44
N THR A 46 -8.68 5.58 -5.81
CA THR A 46 -7.36 6.23 -5.85
C THR A 46 -6.33 5.23 -5.31
N PRO A 47 -5.28 4.88 -6.09
CA PRO A 47 -4.44 3.74 -5.78
C PRO A 47 -3.75 3.91 -4.42
N HIS A 48 -4.01 2.97 -3.52
CA HIS A 48 -3.45 2.92 -2.15
C HIS A 48 -1.97 2.49 -2.18
N CYS A 49 -1.06 3.45 -2.19
CA CYS A 49 0.21 3.43 -2.91
C CYS A 49 -0.02 3.68 -4.40
N GLY A 50 0.26 4.91 -4.83
CA GLY A 50 0.11 5.29 -6.22
C GLY A 50 0.79 4.27 -7.14
N LYS A 51 0.14 3.94 -8.25
CA LYS A 51 0.73 3.21 -9.41
C LYS A 51 2.04 3.82 -9.95
N THR A 52 2.61 4.79 -9.25
CA THR A 52 3.83 5.54 -9.49
C THR A 52 5.06 4.93 -8.81
N ILE A 53 4.91 4.07 -7.79
CA ILE A 53 6.04 3.38 -7.15
C ILE A 53 6.19 1.98 -7.75
N PHE A 54 7.26 1.78 -8.52
CA PHE A 54 7.62 0.47 -9.05
C PHE A 54 7.87 -0.52 -7.91
N ARG A 55 7.43 -1.76 -8.09
CA ARG A 55 7.83 -2.84 -7.18
C ARG A 55 9.33 -3.10 -7.30
N GLY A 56 9.93 -3.59 -6.23
CA GLY A 56 11.37 -3.84 -6.19
C GLY A 56 11.86 -4.75 -7.32
N GLY A 57 11.13 -5.82 -7.65
CA GLY A 57 11.46 -6.75 -8.74
C GLY A 57 11.39 -6.11 -10.14
N GLU A 58 10.54 -5.10 -10.33
CA GLU A 58 10.42 -4.40 -11.62
C GLU A 58 11.67 -3.58 -11.96
N LEU A 59 12.45 -3.18 -10.95
CA LEU A 59 13.70 -2.44 -11.12
C LEU A 59 14.88 -3.32 -11.55
N ARG A 60 14.71 -4.64 -11.60
CA ARG A 60 15.78 -5.62 -11.89
C ARG A 60 16.64 -5.25 -13.10
N HIS A 61 16.02 -4.94 -14.24
CA HIS A 61 16.74 -4.65 -15.48
C HIS A 61 17.66 -3.41 -15.33
N LYS A 62 17.22 -2.38 -14.58
CA LYS A 62 18.02 -1.18 -14.31
C LYS A 62 19.19 -1.49 -13.37
N LEU A 63 18.93 -2.27 -12.32
CA LEU A 63 19.94 -2.68 -11.35
C LEU A 63 21.05 -3.52 -12.01
N MET A 64 20.66 -4.48 -12.86
CA MET A 64 21.60 -5.31 -13.59
C MET A 64 22.42 -4.48 -14.58
N ALA A 65 21.78 -3.58 -15.33
CA ALA A 65 22.51 -2.68 -16.25
C ALA A 65 23.52 -1.79 -15.51
N GLN A 66 23.20 -1.29 -14.31
CA GLN A 66 24.13 -0.52 -13.48
C GLN A 66 25.33 -1.37 -13.03
N ALA A 67 25.06 -2.59 -12.55
CA ALA A 67 26.09 -3.51 -12.08
C ALA A 67 27.03 -3.98 -13.21
N GLU A 68 26.50 -4.24 -14.41
CA GLU A 68 27.29 -4.68 -15.56
C GLU A 68 28.23 -3.58 -16.08
N ASN A 69 27.82 -2.32 -15.97
CA ASN A 69 28.60 -1.18 -16.47
C ASN A 69 29.67 -0.68 -15.48
N ASN A 70 29.56 -0.98 -14.19
CA ASN A 70 30.48 -0.47 -13.18
C ASN A 70 30.73 -1.50 -12.03
N PRO A 71 31.96 -2.03 -11.90
CA PRO A 71 32.30 -3.00 -10.85
C PRO A 71 32.11 -2.48 -9.41
N ASN A 72 32.28 -1.18 -9.17
CA ASN A 72 32.06 -0.59 -7.85
C ASN A 72 30.56 -0.55 -7.52
N GLU A 73 29.73 -0.19 -8.49
CA GLU A 73 28.27 -0.25 -8.36
C GLU A 73 27.80 -1.69 -8.17
N ALA A 74 28.36 -2.65 -8.91
CA ALA A 74 28.04 -4.06 -8.73
C ALA A 74 28.32 -4.53 -7.30
N SER A 75 29.48 -4.15 -6.75
CA SER A 75 29.89 -4.51 -5.39
C SER A 75 29.00 -3.84 -4.34
N PHE A 76 28.69 -2.56 -4.53
CA PHE A 76 27.77 -1.81 -3.67
C PHE A 76 26.37 -2.43 -3.69
N LEU A 77 25.79 -2.64 -4.87
CA LEU A 77 24.45 -3.20 -5.03
C LEU A 77 24.35 -4.62 -4.49
N ALA A 78 25.33 -5.50 -4.77
CA ALA A 78 25.33 -6.86 -4.23
C ALA A 78 25.30 -6.86 -2.70
N LYS A 79 26.13 -6.04 -2.06
CA LYS A 79 26.14 -5.89 -0.60
C LYS A 79 24.85 -5.26 -0.10
N GLN A 80 24.39 -4.18 -0.73
CA GLN A 80 23.19 -3.47 -0.31
C GLN A 80 21.96 -4.38 -0.37
N TYR A 81 21.79 -5.16 -1.44
CA TYR A 81 20.67 -6.07 -1.55
C TYR A 81 20.78 -7.26 -0.61
N ALA A 82 21.99 -7.75 -0.32
CA ALA A 82 22.20 -8.81 0.65
C ALA A 82 21.68 -8.43 2.05
N TYR A 83 22.06 -7.24 2.53
CA TYR A 83 21.82 -6.83 3.92
C TYR A 83 20.59 -5.95 4.11
N ASN A 84 20.15 -5.20 3.09
CA ASN A 84 19.18 -4.11 3.23
C ASN A 84 17.92 -4.22 2.35
N SER A 85 17.76 -5.30 1.56
CA SER A 85 16.56 -5.52 0.73
C SER A 85 15.46 -6.24 1.50
N LEU A 86 14.19 -5.86 1.32
CA LEU A 86 13.03 -6.56 1.92
C LEU A 86 13.04 -6.60 3.46
N ASN A 87 13.57 -5.56 4.11
CA ASN A 87 13.68 -5.48 5.58
C ASN A 87 12.49 -4.75 6.24
N GLY A 88 11.34 -4.73 5.57
CA GLY A 88 10.17 -4.00 6.06
C GLY A 88 8.94 -4.18 5.19
N GLU A 89 7.79 -4.00 5.81
CA GLU A 89 6.49 -4.03 5.15
C GLU A 89 6.31 -2.74 4.33
N GLY A 90 6.04 -2.89 3.03
CA GLY A 90 5.67 -1.80 2.13
C GLY A 90 4.23 -1.40 2.37
N VAL A 91 4.02 -0.42 3.26
CA VAL A 91 2.69 0.01 3.71
C VAL A 91 2.33 1.42 3.25
N ASP A 92 1.06 1.61 2.93
CA ASP A 92 0.42 2.90 2.70
C ASP A 92 -0.21 3.42 4.00
N LEU A 93 0.15 4.66 4.35
CA LEU A 93 -0.31 5.38 5.54
C LEU A 93 -1.27 6.53 5.20
N SER A 94 -1.67 6.67 3.93
CA SER A 94 -2.52 7.78 3.45
C SER A 94 -3.87 7.85 4.18
N ASP A 95 -4.39 6.70 4.63
CA ASP A 95 -5.70 6.56 5.30
C ASP A 95 -5.58 6.27 6.82
N TYR A 96 -4.50 6.70 7.46
CA TYR A 96 -4.26 6.46 8.90
C TYR A 96 -5.51 6.84 9.76
N PRO A 97 -5.96 5.97 10.71
CA PRO A 97 -5.24 4.83 11.28
C PRO A 97 -5.36 3.50 10.51
N VAL A 98 -6.02 3.47 9.35
CA VAL A 98 -6.07 2.25 8.52
C VAL A 98 -4.78 2.16 7.71
N ILE A 99 -3.99 1.13 7.98
CA ILE A 99 -2.74 0.85 7.26
C ILE A 99 -3.00 -0.26 6.26
N ARG A 100 -2.53 -0.10 5.03
CA ARG A 100 -2.71 -1.07 3.94
C ARG A 100 -1.39 -1.48 3.33
N TYR A 101 -1.27 -2.69 2.79
CA TYR A 101 -0.14 -3.05 1.96
C TYR A 101 -0.19 -2.29 0.64
N CYS A 102 0.91 -1.65 0.26
CA CYS A 102 1.03 -0.87 -0.97
C CYS A 102 0.64 -1.66 -2.22
N ALA A 103 0.98 -2.95 -2.23
CA ALA A 103 0.91 -3.75 -3.44
C ALA A 103 -0.47 -4.37 -3.68
N THR A 104 -1.26 -4.56 -2.61
CA THR A 104 -2.56 -5.26 -2.67
C THR A 104 -3.72 -4.39 -2.19
N GLY A 105 -3.46 -3.33 -1.41
CA GLY A 105 -4.49 -2.54 -0.74
C GLY A 105 -5.16 -3.24 0.45
N GLU A 106 -4.75 -4.47 0.77
CA GLU A 106 -5.26 -5.22 1.92
C GLU A 106 -4.85 -4.54 3.23
N ILE A 107 -5.74 -4.60 4.23
CA ILE A 107 -5.47 -4.01 5.55
C ILE A 107 -4.40 -4.83 6.24
N VAL A 108 -3.41 -4.15 6.81
CA VAL A 108 -2.38 -4.79 7.65
C VAL A 108 -3.04 -5.27 8.94
N THR A 109 -2.87 -6.55 9.26
CA THR A 109 -3.38 -7.16 10.50
C THR A 109 -2.22 -7.68 11.36
N PRO A 110 -2.44 -7.93 12.66
CA PRO A 110 -1.43 -8.56 13.50
C PRO A 110 -0.93 -9.90 12.93
N GLU A 111 -1.82 -10.68 12.31
CA GLU A 111 -1.50 -11.97 11.71
C GLU A 111 -0.61 -11.81 10.46
N SER A 112 -0.92 -10.84 9.58
CA SER A 112 -0.12 -10.59 8.38
C SER A 112 1.28 -10.07 8.73
N SER A 113 1.39 -9.13 9.67
CA SER A 113 2.69 -8.65 10.16
C SER A 113 3.50 -9.74 10.86
N ALA A 114 2.84 -10.63 11.63
CA ALA A 114 3.53 -11.77 12.25
C ALA A 114 4.07 -12.77 11.21
N TYR A 115 3.31 -13.03 10.14
CA TYR A 115 3.76 -13.82 9.00
C TYR A 115 4.96 -13.16 8.31
N PHE A 116 4.89 -11.85 8.06
CA PHE A 116 5.97 -11.09 7.44
C PHE A 116 7.27 -11.20 8.25
N GLN A 117 7.24 -10.86 9.54
CA GLN A 117 8.42 -10.87 10.42
C GLN A 117 9.05 -12.27 10.58
N LYS A 118 8.24 -13.33 10.51
CA LYS A 118 8.75 -14.70 10.52
C LYS A 118 9.52 -15.01 9.24
N THR A 119 8.95 -14.63 8.09
CA THR A 119 9.53 -14.88 6.77
C THR A 119 10.75 -14.01 6.52
N GLU A 120 10.71 -12.74 6.91
CA GLU A 120 11.81 -11.77 6.84
C GLU A 120 13.06 -12.29 7.57
N ARG A 121 12.93 -12.73 8.83
CA ARG A 121 14.08 -13.24 9.59
C ARG A 121 14.71 -14.50 8.99
N TRP A 122 13.91 -15.33 8.34
CA TRP A 122 14.44 -16.49 7.61
C TRP A 122 15.16 -16.03 6.35
N MET A 123 14.50 -15.27 5.48
CA MET A 123 15.05 -14.87 4.19
C MET A 123 16.28 -13.96 4.33
N GLN A 124 16.36 -13.12 5.36
CA GLN A 124 17.53 -12.28 5.64
C GLN A 124 18.76 -13.12 5.91
N ARG A 125 18.62 -14.20 6.68
CA ARG A 125 19.71 -15.13 6.97
C ARG A 125 20.17 -15.86 5.70
N GLU A 126 19.23 -16.42 4.94
CA GLU A 126 19.55 -17.14 3.70
C GLU A 126 20.24 -16.24 2.66
N ARG A 127 19.71 -15.03 2.45
CA ARG A 127 20.28 -14.08 1.49
C ARG A 127 21.66 -13.57 1.89
N THR A 128 21.87 -13.33 3.18
CA THR A 128 23.19 -12.94 3.71
C THR A 128 24.20 -14.07 3.53
N ALA A 129 23.81 -15.30 3.87
CA ALA A 129 24.66 -16.48 3.67
C ALA A 129 25.01 -16.69 2.20
N LEU A 130 24.05 -16.53 1.28
CA LEU A 130 24.28 -16.58 -0.17
C LEU A 130 25.34 -15.56 -0.61
N TYR A 131 25.26 -14.32 -0.13
CA TYR A 131 26.24 -13.29 -0.43
C TYR A 131 27.63 -13.67 0.08
N GLU A 132 27.75 -14.06 1.35
CA GLU A 132 29.03 -14.41 1.97
C GLU A 132 29.69 -15.61 1.28
N GLU A 133 28.91 -16.65 0.98
CA GLU A 133 29.39 -17.85 0.29
C GLU A 133 29.92 -17.52 -1.10
N GLU A 134 29.16 -16.77 -1.90
CA GLU A 134 29.56 -16.40 -3.27
C GLU A 134 30.73 -15.40 -3.27
N TYR A 135 30.78 -14.50 -2.29
CA TYR A 135 31.90 -13.60 -2.11
C TYR A 135 33.20 -14.36 -1.83
N LEU A 136 33.17 -15.37 -0.95
CA LEU A 136 34.33 -16.21 -0.64
C LEU A 136 34.78 -17.08 -1.82
N LYS A 137 33.85 -17.50 -2.69
CA LYS A 137 34.17 -18.20 -3.94
C LYS A 137 34.89 -17.31 -4.97
N GLY A 138 34.91 -15.99 -4.76
CA GLY A 138 35.40 -15.03 -5.75
C GLY A 138 34.43 -14.81 -6.91
N THR A 139 33.13 -15.07 -6.71
CA THR A 139 32.10 -14.81 -7.73
C THR A 139 32.07 -13.32 -8.07
N PRO A 140 32.02 -12.93 -9.37
CA PRO A 140 31.91 -11.53 -9.75
C PRO A 140 30.68 -10.85 -9.11
N ALA A 141 30.84 -9.63 -8.59
CA ALA A 141 29.79 -8.96 -7.81
C ALA A 141 28.45 -8.81 -8.57
N ALA A 142 28.48 -8.55 -9.88
CA ALA A 142 27.26 -8.49 -10.68
C ALA A 142 26.50 -9.83 -10.72
N LYS A 143 27.24 -10.96 -10.68
CA LYS A 143 26.65 -12.30 -10.57
C LYS A 143 26.14 -12.62 -9.17
N ILE A 144 26.78 -12.08 -8.13
CA ILE A 144 26.24 -12.15 -6.76
C ILE A 144 24.92 -11.38 -6.69
N LEU A 145 24.87 -10.16 -7.23
CA LEU A 145 23.63 -9.37 -7.31
C LEU A 145 22.53 -10.14 -8.07
N GLU A 146 22.84 -10.70 -9.24
CA GLU A 146 21.87 -11.49 -10.01
C GLU A 146 21.28 -12.66 -9.20
N LYS A 147 22.12 -13.39 -8.46
CA LYS A 147 21.69 -14.48 -7.58
C LYS A 147 20.80 -13.97 -6.44
N ILE A 148 21.12 -12.83 -5.84
CA ILE A 148 20.30 -12.22 -4.79
C ILE A 148 18.94 -11.79 -5.33
N LEU A 149 18.90 -11.16 -6.50
CA LEU A 149 17.63 -10.75 -7.12
C LEU A 149 16.78 -11.98 -7.48
N ASN A 150 17.40 -13.04 -8.01
CA ASN A 150 16.72 -14.33 -8.24
C ASN A 150 16.16 -14.93 -6.95
N PHE A 151 16.92 -14.88 -5.85
CA PHE A 151 16.45 -15.33 -4.55
C PHE A 151 15.20 -14.54 -4.13
N ASN A 152 15.24 -13.20 -4.17
CA ASN A 152 14.10 -12.37 -3.85
C ASN A 152 12.88 -12.67 -4.75
N ASP A 153 13.08 -12.82 -6.05
CA ASP A 153 12.05 -13.14 -7.04
C ASP A 153 11.42 -14.53 -6.81
N SER A 154 12.08 -15.41 -6.05
CA SER A 154 11.60 -16.75 -5.71
C SER A 154 10.90 -16.85 -4.34
N LEU A 155 10.87 -15.77 -3.56
CA LEU A 155 10.18 -15.75 -2.27
C LEU A 155 8.65 -15.95 -2.45
N PRO A 156 7.93 -16.38 -1.39
CA PRO A 156 6.48 -16.53 -1.46
C PRO A 156 5.79 -15.24 -1.94
N GLU A 157 4.82 -15.38 -2.85
CA GLU A 157 4.09 -14.23 -3.44
C GLU A 157 3.52 -13.30 -2.37
N ALA A 158 2.83 -13.85 -1.37
CA ALA A 158 2.29 -13.07 -0.26
C ALA A 158 3.35 -12.22 0.46
N PHE A 159 4.57 -12.75 0.66
CA PHE A 159 5.66 -11.97 1.27
C PHE A 159 6.15 -10.87 0.35
N ARG A 160 6.31 -11.16 -0.95
CA ARG A 160 6.74 -10.17 -1.96
C ARG A 160 5.73 -9.03 -2.05
N ASP A 161 4.45 -9.35 -2.05
CA ASP A 161 3.36 -8.36 -2.04
C ASP A 161 3.42 -7.46 -0.81
N MET A 162 3.60 -8.04 0.38
CA MET A 162 3.74 -7.29 1.64
C MET A 162 5.00 -6.42 1.67
N ALA A 163 6.08 -6.85 1.02
CA ALA A 163 7.33 -6.09 0.92
C ALA A 163 7.36 -5.07 -0.24
N ASN A 164 6.29 -5.03 -1.06
CA ASN A 164 6.25 -4.29 -2.32
C ASN A 164 7.40 -4.68 -3.29
N TRP A 165 7.70 -5.98 -3.38
CA TRP A 165 8.70 -6.58 -4.27
C TRP A 165 8.11 -7.10 -5.56
#